data_AF-A0A0H1RKT4-F1
#
_entry.id   AF-A0A0H1RKT4-F1
#
_cell.length_a   1.000
_cell.length_b   1.000
_cell.length_c   1.000
_cell.angle_alpha   90.00
_cell.angle_beta   90.00
_cell.angle_gamma   90.00
#
_symmetry.space_group_name_H-M   'P 1'
#
loop_
_entity.id
_entity.type
_entity.pdbx_description
1 polymer ?
#
loop_
_entity_poly.entity_id
_entity_poly.type
_entity_poly.pdbx_seq_one_letter_code
_entity_poly.pdbx_strand_id
1 'polypeptide(L)'
;MAFITEKHLEGSKYVYQLAPTVKKFTLKDTTFIQTKIGNFEFKRLLEEVPNSNEGFLLKIIVNPDLSGFKLSVTDKSGLRNVDIFKNASEMIQNKFYFQMDALVDRGVFTKSEI
;
A
#
# COMPACT_ATOMS: atom_id res chain seq x y z
N MET A 1 -10.43 7.45 8.75
CA MET A 1 -9.20 6.66 9.00
C MET A 1 -8.07 7.59 9.41
N ALA A 2 -7.48 7.33 10.57
CA ALA A 2 -6.33 8.06 11.09
C ALA A 2 -5.02 7.61 10.42
N PHE A 3 -3.98 8.44 10.48
CA PHE A 3 -2.63 8.02 10.13
C PHE A 3 -2.06 7.19 11.28
N ILE A 4 -1.42 6.08 10.95
CA ILE A 4 -0.82 5.14 11.90
C ILE A 4 0.62 4.86 11.49
N THR A 5 1.46 4.46 12.44
CA THR A 5 2.87 4.12 12.20
C THR A 5 3.05 2.71 11.67
N GLU A 6 2.09 1.82 11.95
CA GLU A 6 2.11 0.39 11.65
C GLU A 6 0.73 -0.07 11.17
N LYS A 7 0.68 -1.00 10.22
CA LYS A 7 -0.57 -1.60 9.72
C LYS A 7 -0.38 -3.08 9.40
N HIS A 8 -1.23 -3.90 10.01
CA HIS A 8 -1.53 -5.26 9.59
C HIS A 8 -2.85 -5.28 8.79
N LEU A 9 -2.86 -5.99 7.66
CA LEU A 9 -4.09 -6.40 6.98
C LEU A 9 -4.47 -7.77 7.49
N GLU A 10 -5.73 -7.95 7.89
CA GLU A 10 -6.23 -9.24 8.36
C GLU A 10 -5.93 -10.34 7.32
N GLY A 11 -5.36 -11.46 7.76
CA GLY A 11 -4.91 -12.55 6.88
C GLY A 11 -3.55 -12.36 6.19
N SER A 12 -2.93 -11.18 6.26
CA SER A 12 -1.55 -10.97 5.79
C SER A 12 -0.54 -11.67 6.69
N LYS A 13 0.52 -12.24 6.09
CA LYS A 13 1.67 -12.81 6.81
C LYS A 13 2.57 -11.75 7.47
N TYR A 14 2.46 -10.50 7.01
CA TYR A 14 3.35 -9.42 7.42
C TYR A 14 2.60 -8.24 8.00
N VAL A 15 3.22 -7.62 9.00
CA VAL A 15 2.94 -6.25 9.43
C VAL A 15 3.86 -5.30 8.68
N TYR A 16 3.33 -4.16 8.26
CA TYR A 16 4.10 -3.10 7.61
C TYR A 16 4.19 -1.87 8.51
N GLN A 17 5.40 -1.33 8.68
CA GLN A 17 5.66 -0.11 9.44
C GLN A 17 6.38 0.90 8.55
N LEU A 18 5.99 2.18 8.63
CA LEU A 18 6.69 3.24 7.91
C LEU A 18 8.16 3.27 8.36
N ALA A 19 9.09 3.24 7.41
CA ALA A 19 10.51 3.21 7.75
C ALA A 19 10.92 4.53 8.44
N PRO A 20 11.64 4.51 9.56
CA PRO A 20 12.05 5.73 10.27
C PRO A 20 13.01 6.59 9.43
N THR A 21 13.64 6.01 8.42
CA THR A 21 14.57 6.66 7.48
C THR A 21 13.91 7.12 6.18
N VAL A 22 12.59 6.99 6.04
CA VAL A 22 11.88 7.36 4.80
C VAL A 22 12.09 8.84 4.48
N LYS A 23 12.32 9.14 3.20
CA LYS A 23 12.51 10.52 2.71
C LYS A 23 11.45 10.88 1.67
N LYS A 24 11.14 12.17 1.57
CA LYS A 24 10.19 12.69 0.57
C LYS A 24 10.60 12.35 -0.86
N PHE A 25 11.90 12.38 -1.16
CA PHE A 25 12.42 12.03 -2.47
C PHE A 25 12.23 10.53 -2.77
N THR A 26 12.46 9.65 -1.79
CA THR A 26 12.17 8.21 -1.92
C THR A 26 10.71 7.94 -2.28
N LEU A 27 9.75 8.64 -1.68
CA LEU A 27 8.33 8.51 -2.04
C LEU A 27 8.08 8.92 -3.50
N LYS A 28 8.65 10.04 -3.95
CA LYS A 28 8.52 10.49 -5.34
C LYS A 28 9.14 9.50 -6.33
N ASP A 29 10.29 8.92 -5.99
CA ASP A 29 10.99 7.92 -6.82
C ASP A 29 10.24 6.58 -6.87
N THR A 30 9.43 6.30 -5.85
CA THR A 30 8.58 5.09 -5.75
C THR A 30 7.15 5.34 -6.24
N THR A 31 6.98 6.29 -7.15
CA THR A 31 5.71 6.60 -7.84
C THR A 31 4.59 7.14 -6.94
N PHE A 32 4.89 7.55 -5.71
CA PHE A 32 3.91 8.32 -4.94
C PHE A 32 3.72 9.71 -5.56
N ILE A 33 2.47 10.13 -5.68
CA ILE A 33 2.10 11.44 -6.18
C ILE A 33 1.80 12.35 -5.00
N GLN A 34 2.46 13.50 -4.96
CA GLN A 34 2.17 14.51 -3.95
C GLN A 34 0.84 15.20 -4.28
N THR A 35 -0.13 15.09 -3.37
CA THR A 35 -1.43 15.76 -3.45
C THR A 35 -1.31 17.25 -3.17
N LYS A 36 -2.34 18.04 -3.53
CA LYS A 36 -2.37 19.49 -3.26
C LYS A 36 -2.20 19.85 -1.78
N ILE A 37 -2.66 18.98 -0.89
CA ILE A 37 -2.56 19.15 0.58
C ILE A 37 -1.25 18.60 1.16
N GLY A 38 -0.32 18.17 0.30
CA GLY A 38 1.03 17.75 0.71
C GLY A 38 1.19 16.27 1.04
N ASN A 39 0.12 15.50 1.16
CA ASN A 39 0.20 14.03 1.35
C ASN A 39 0.81 13.37 0.13
N PHE A 40 1.47 12.24 0.32
CA PHE A 40 1.98 11.38 -0.74
C PHE A 40 1.03 10.21 -0.92
N GLU A 41 0.46 10.06 -2.12
CA GLU A 41 -0.50 9.01 -2.44
C GLU A 41 0.07 8.04 -3.47
N PHE A 42 0.03 6.75 -3.14
CA PHE A 42 0.32 5.65 -4.06
C PHE A 42 -0.97 4.87 -4.32
N LYS A 43 -1.20 4.55 -5.58
CA LYS A 43 -2.34 3.77 -6.04
C LYS A 43 -1.88 2.73 -7.04
N ARG A 44 -2.32 1.48 -6.87
CA ARG A 44 -2.07 0.41 -7.83
C ARG A 44 -3.31 -0.47 -7.94
N LEU A 45 -3.77 -0.73 -9.15
CA LEU A 45 -4.77 -1.75 -9.38
C LEU A 45 -4.08 -3.12 -9.36
N LEU A 46 -4.53 -3.99 -8.46
CA LEU A 46 -4.13 -5.38 -8.37
C LEU A 46 -5.08 -6.17 -9.26
N GLU A 47 -4.65 -6.42 -10.49
CA GLU A 47 -5.40 -7.17 -11.48
C GLU A 47 -4.94 -8.62 -11.49
N GLU A 48 -5.80 -9.58 -11.83
CA GLU A 48 -5.35 -10.95 -12.05
C GLU A 48 -4.73 -11.08 -13.45
N VAL A 49 -5.54 -10.73 -14.46
CA VAL A 49 -5.12 -10.62 -15.86
C VAL A 49 -4.60 -9.20 -16.12
N PRO A 50 -3.36 -9.04 -16.62
CA PRO A 50 -2.80 -7.72 -16.94
C PRO A 50 -3.68 -6.93 -17.91
N ASN A 51 -3.86 -5.63 -17.66
CA ASN A 51 -4.65 -4.70 -18.48
C ASN A 51 -6.14 -5.04 -18.62
N SER A 52 -6.68 -5.93 -17.78
CA SER A 52 -8.12 -6.22 -17.73
C SER A 52 -8.95 -5.05 -17.20
N ASN A 53 -8.31 -4.15 -16.44
CA ASN A 53 -8.92 -3.16 -15.58
C ASN A 53 -9.87 -3.78 -14.54
N GLU A 54 -9.70 -5.05 -14.20
CA GLU A 54 -10.51 -5.75 -13.20
C GLU A 54 -9.64 -6.20 -12.03
N GLY A 55 -10.03 -5.78 -10.81
CA GLY A 55 -9.22 -6.07 -9.64
C GLY A 55 -9.52 -5.17 -8.44
N PHE A 56 -8.57 -5.16 -7.51
CA PHE A 56 -8.66 -4.43 -6.25
C PHE A 56 -7.69 -3.25 -6.24
N LEU A 57 -8.11 -2.11 -5.71
CA LEU A 57 -7.26 -0.93 -5.63
C LEU A 57 -6.46 -0.95 -4.33
N LEU A 58 -5.14 -1.16 -4.43
CA LEU A 58 -4.21 -0.88 -3.35
C LEU A 58 -3.99 0.63 -3.26
N LYS A 59 -4.27 1.21 -2.11
CA LYS A 59 -4.07 2.62 -1.82
C LYS A 59 -3.24 2.82 -0.57
N ILE A 60 -2.18 3.62 -0.70
CA ILE A 60 -1.31 4.01 0.41
C ILE A 60 -1.22 5.54 0.43
N ILE A 61 -1.40 6.14 1.61
CA ILE A 61 -1.26 7.59 1.80
C ILE A 61 -0.27 7.83 2.94
N VAL A 62 0.82 8.52 2.69
CA VAL A 62 1.77 9.00 3.72
C VAL A 62 1.53 10.49 3.97
N ASN A 63 1.50 10.90 5.24
CA ASN A 63 1.33 12.30 5.61
C ASN A 63 2.59 13.16 5.28
N PRO A 64 2.47 14.51 5.23
CA PRO A 64 3.52 15.37 4.71
C PRO A 64 4.77 15.43 5.62
N ASP A 65 4.60 15.11 6.89
CA ASP A 65 5.60 15.04 7.96
C ASP A 65 6.23 13.65 8.11
N LEU A 66 5.80 12.66 7.31
CA LEU A 66 6.34 11.30 7.30
C LEU A 66 6.24 10.58 8.65
N SER A 67 5.25 10.95 9.48
CA SER A 67 5.04 10.35 10.80
C SER A 67 4.01 9.21 10.79
N GLY A 68 3.27 9.04 9.69
CA GLY A 68 2.28 7.99 9.59
C GLY A 68 1.73 7.80 8.19
N PHE A 69 1.06 6.67 8.01
CA PHE A 69 0.46 6.29 6.75
C PHE A 69 -0.94 5.72 6.93
N LYS A 70 -1.64 5.57 5.80
CA LYS A 70 -2.88 4.83 5.66
C LYS A 70 -2.63 3.78 4.58
N LEU A 71 -3.03 2.54 4.84
CA LEU A 71 -2.96 1.46 3.87
C LEU A 71 -4.31 0.76 3.83
N SER A 72 -4.88 0.71 2.64
CA SER A 72 -6.21 0.14 2.38
C SER A 72 -6.21 -0.57 1.04
N VAL A 73 -6.88 -1.70 0.99
CA VAL A 73 -7.26 -2.35 -0.26
C VAL A 73 -8.77 -2.23 -0.40
N THR A 74 -9.21 -1.73 -1.55
CA THR A 74 -10.64 -1.53 -1.83
C THR A 74 -11.04 -2.24 -3.12
N ASP A 75 -12.34 -2.22 -3.42
CA ASP A 75 -12.82 -2.48 -4.76
C ASP A 75 -12.23 -1.48 -5.78
N LYS A 76 -12.41 -1.78 -7.08
CA LYS A 76 -11.96 -0.92 -8.19
C LYS A 76 -12.43 0.53 -8.07
N SER A 77 -13.60 0.76 -7.47
CA SER A 77 -14.16 2.11 -7.30
C SER A 77 -13.41 2.96 -6.27
N GLY A 78 -12.66 2.33 -5.35
CA GLY A 78 -11.97 3.03 -4.28
C GLY A 78 -12.84 3.29 -3.04
N LEU A 79 -14.06 2.75 -2.99
CA LEU A 79 -15.07 3.11 -1.98
C LEU A 79 -15.21 2.06 -0.88
N ARG A 80 -15.15 0.77 -1.24
CA ARG A 80 -15.45 -0.32 -0.31
C ARG A 80 -14.15 -1.04 0.04
N ASN A 81 -13.79 -1.08 1.31
CA ASN A 81 -12.66 -1.88 1.77
C ASN A 81 -12.93 -3.36 1.52
N VAL A 82 -11.90 -4.07 1.05
CA VAL A 82 -11.96 -5.50 0.79
C VAL A 82 -10.79 -6.19 1.46
N ASP A 83 -11.08 -7.30 2.14
CA ASP A 83 -10.07 -8.24 2.58
C ASP A 83 -9.71 -9.18 1.42
N ILE A 84 -8.54 -8.93 0.81
CA ILE A 84 -8.03 -9.74 -0.31
C ILE A 84 -7.45 -11.09 0.13
N PHE A 85 -7.12 -11.27 1.41
CA PHE A 85 -6.58 -12.53 1.91
C PHE A 85 -7.69 -13.56 2.14
N LYS A 86 -8.92 -13.08 2.36
CA LYS A 86 -10.12 -13.92 2.44
C LYS A 86 -10.86 -14.07 1.12
N ASN A 87 -10.93 -13.01 0.30
CA ASN A 87 -11.89 -12.93 -0.81
C ASN A 87 -11.24 -12.86 -2.21
N ALA A 88 -9.90 -12.86 -2.33
CA ALA A 88 -9.21 -12.78 -3.61
C ALA A 88 -8.32 -14.01 -3.88
N SER A 89 -7.97 -14.20 -5.15
CA SER A 89 -7.08 -15.27 -5.60
C SER A 89 -5.66 -15.10 -5.09
N GLU A 90 -4.90 -16.20 -5.03
CA GLU A 90 -3.49 -16.19 -4.62
C GLU A 90 -2.65 -15.26 -5.51
N MET A 91 -3.00 -15.14 -6.80
CA MET A 91 -2.33 -14.22 -7.72
C MET A 91 -2.46 -12.75 -7.28
N ILE A 92 -3.64 -12.34 -6.80
CA ILE A 92 -3.86 -10.98 -6.28
C ILE A 92 -3.06 -10.76 -5.00
N GLN A 93 -3.04 -11.75 -4.10
CA GLN A 93 -2.27 -11.68 -2.85
C GLN A 93 -0.77 -11.57 -3.14
N ASN A 94 -0.26 -12.36 -4.09
CA ASN A 94 1.14 -12.30 -4.51
C ASN A 94 1.50 -10.95 -5.16
N LYS A 95 0.59 -10.35 -5.94
CA LYS A 95 0.80 -9.00 -6.48
C LYS A 95 0.81 -7.92 -5.40
N PHE A 96 -0.02 -8.06 -4.37
CA PHE A 96 0.05 -7.20 -3.19
C PHE A 96 1.43 -7.31 -2.52
N TYR A 97 1.89 -8.54 -2.23
CA TYR A 97 3.19 -8.74 -1.60
C TYR A 97 4.34 -8.21 -2.46
N PHE A 98 4.34 -8.49 -3.77
CA PHE A 98 5.33 -7.95 -4.69
C PHE A 98 5.39 -6.42 -4.65
N GLN A 99 4.23 -5.76 -4.62
CA GLN A 99 4.19 -4.30 -4.57
C GLN A 99 4.69 -3.76 -3.24
N MET A 100 4.36 -4.42 -2.12
CA MET A 100 4.83 -4.02 -0.80
C MET A 100 6.33 -4.27 -0.63
N ASP A 101 6.84 -5.38 -1.14
CA ASP A 101 8.27 -5.73 -1.08
C ASP A 101 9.12 -4.72 -1.85
N ALA A 102 8.66 -4.29 -3.04
CA ALA A 102 9.31 -3.21 -3.77
C ALA A 102 9.40 -1.89 -2.97
N LEU A 103 8.41 -1.60 -2.12
CA LEU A 103 8.43 -0.42 -1.25
C LEU A 103 9.34 -0.64 -0.03
N VAL A 104 9.43 -1.86 0.48
CA VAL A 104 10.38 -2.23 1.54
C VAL A 104 11.82 -2.12 1.05
N ASP A 105 12.13 -2.68 -0.12
CA ASP A 105 13.47 -2.65 -0.72
C ASP A 105 13.97 -1.23 -0.98
N ARG A 106 13.05 -0.30 -1.27
CA ARG A 106 13.34 1.12 -1.47
C ARG A 106 13.41 1.92 -0.17
N GLY A 107 13.22 1.29 0.99
CA GLY A 107 13.27 1.93 2.30
C GLY A 107 12.08 2.84 2.60
N VAL A 108 10.92 2.59 1.98
CA VAL A 108 9.66 3.28 2.32
C VAL A 108 9.03 2.62 3.54
N PHE A 109 9.00 1.29 3.56
CA PHE A 109 8.46 0.50 4.66
C PHE A 109 9.51 -0.45 5.23
N THR A 110 9.26 -0.90 6.45
CA THR A 110 9.85 -2.11 7.02
C THR A 110 8.73 -3.14 7.17
N LYS A 111 9.06 -4.43 7.12
CA LYS A 111 8.09 -5.51 7.33
C LYS A 111 8.60 -6.51 8.36
N SER A 112 7.67 -7.05 9.14
CA SER A 112 7.90 -8.12 10.12
C SER A 112 6.88 -9.22 9.88
N GLU A 113 7.31 -10.48 9.96
CA GLU A 113 6.41 -11.65 9.89
C GLU A 113 5.69 -11.84 11.23
N ILE A 114 4.45 -12.34 11.19
CA ILE A 114 3.59 -12.61 12.36
C ILE A 114 3.43 -14.11 12.55
#